data_AF-A0A7W9QPI1-F1
#
_entry.id   AF-A0A7W9QPI1-F1
#
_cell.length_a   1.000
_cell.length_b   1.000
_cell.length_c   1.000
_cell.angle_alpha   90.00
_cell.angle_beta   90.00
_cell.angle_gamma   90.00
#
_symmetry.space_group_name_H-M   'P 1'
#
loop_
_entity.id
_entity.type
_entity.pdbx_description
1 polymer ?
#
loop_
_entity_poly.entity_id
_entity_poly.type
_entity_poly.pdbx_seq_one_letter_code
_entity_poly.pdbx_strand_id
1 'polypeptide(L)'
;MRYACLASLTLCLATHALAQPPPPAPPAQVAASGDTAVATAALPIRSSAQLETYLRANAGQRTPLDALTPGARERFLDGLVFGRNGLGGFDTQDLPQLTREQGRALLALFGVERYAETLPHWATQPRVSDPAARIGDLERRYSRYRRNLDGLRHSERDPWPALRSALPEIFDRAAIAQLDDTALDLLYRAVFATYALRPTAAGLDAQLQVLAQLRRRAQASATQVDAAGNALLLAHRAEDARRVLADGGSADWPRWLRFDDRLGAAAQGPTLWSLDADGRTLRRQRIDLRPTRILVSAGCHFAADAARAIAADPELGPVFRDHALWLSLPPGSEDIDALRAWNRAQPQTPLHPLYDVEEWRLLPREWRMPTFFLVRDGKVVARLQGWPAEDGAQRRALKAMLQDAGLL
;
A
#
# COMPACT_ATOMS: atom_id res chain seq x y z
N MET A 1 17.40 1.61 10.41
CA MET A 1 16.48 2.07 9.34
C MET A 1 15.75 0.86 8.77
N ARG A 2 14.59 0.53 9.35
CA ARG A 2 13.80 -0.66 9.02
C ARG A 2 12.34 -0.21 8.86
N TYR A 3 11.63 -0.81 7.90
CA TYR A 3 10.19 -0.67 7.57
C TYR A 3 9.78 0.56 6.75
N ALA A 4 9.74 0.36 5.43
CA ALA A 4 8.88 1.12 4.51
C ALA A 4 8.50 0.21 3.33
N CYS A 5 7.51 -0.65 3.54
CA CYS A 5 6.70 -1.18 2.45
C CYS A 5 5.29 -1.42 2.97
N LEU A 6 4.32 -0.94 2.19
CA LEU A 6 2.87 -1.07 2.33
C LEU A 6 2.17 -0.11 3.32
N ALA A 7 1.98 1.13 2.88
CA ALA A 7 0.64 1.69 2.59
C ALA A 7 0.76 3.20 2.26
N SER A 8 1.28 3.52 1.07
CA SER A 8 1.05 4.83 0.46
C SER A 8 0.59 4.59 -0.96
N LEU A 9 -0.71 4.76 -1.18
CA LEU A 9 -1.25 4.95 -2.52
C LEU A 9 -0.88 6.37 -2.97
N THR A 10 0.38 6.58 -3.32
CA THR A 10 0.85 7.85 -3.88
C THR A 10 0.60 7.81 -5.38
N LEU A 11 -0.47 8.47 -5.82
CA LEU A 11 -0.77 8.70 -7.21
C LEU A 11 0.28 9.68 -7.79
N CYS A 12 1.37 9.15 -8.36
CA CYS A 12 2.31 9.96 -9.15
C CYS A 12 1.72 10.19 -10.55
N LEU A 13 1.10 11.37 -10.74
CA LEU A 13 0.79 11.87 -12.08
C LEU A 13 2.03 12.54 -12.67
N ALA A 14 2.59 11.94 -13.72
CA ALA A 14 3.63 12.55 -14.55
C ALA A 14 3.00 13.65 -15.42
N THR A 15 3.30 14.92 -15.11
CA THR A 15 2.93 16.04 -15.97
C THR A 15 3.87 16.11 -17.17
N HIS A 16 3.32 15.94 -18.37
CA HIS A 16 3.98 16.31 -19.62
C HIS A 16 4.17 17.84 -19.65
N ALA A 17 5.42 18.30 -19.75
CA ALA A 17 5.75 19.70 -19.93
C ALA A 17 5.66 20.06 -21.42
N LEU A 18 4.56 20.71 -21.82
CA LEU A 18 4.56 21.55 -23.01
C LEU A 18 4.84 22.99 -22.56
N ALA A 19 5.88 23.59 -23.13
CA ALA A 19 6.30 24.95 -22.82
C ALA A 19 5.18 25.96 -23.16
N GLN A 20 4.70 26.70 -22.17
CA GLN A 20 3.82 27.86 -22.36
C GLN A 20 4.66 29.15 -22.39
N PRO A 21 4.32 30.13 -23.24
CA PRO A 21 5.01 31.42 -23.32
C PRO A 21 4.71 32.28 -22.07
N PRO A 22 5.59 33.25 -21.73
CA PRO A 22 5.45 34.05 -20.51
C PRO A 22 4.20 34.94 -20.53
N PRO A 23 3.54 35.15 -19.38
CA PRO A 23 2.36 36.02 -19.28
C PRO A 23 2.72 37.52 -19.39
N PRO A 24 1.82 38.37 -19.89
CA PRO A 24 2.03 39.82 -19.97
C PRO A 24 1.96 40.48 -18.59
N ALA A 25 2.66 41.62 -18.45
CA ALA A 25 2.79 42.39 -17.22
C ALA A 25 1.44 42.91 -16.66
N PRO A 26 1.30 43.04 -15.32
CA PRO A 26 0.06 43.48 -14.70
C PRO A 26 -0.17 45.00 -14.86
N PRO A 27 -1.42 45.46 -15.05
CA PRO A 27 -1.74 46.88 -14.97
C PRO A 27 -1.81 47.37 -13.52
N ALA A 28 -1.54 48.67 -13.39
CA ALA A 28 -1.30 49.42 -12.17
C ALA A 28 -2.44 49.41 -11.13
N GLN A 29 -2.03 49.50 -9.86
CA GLN A 29 -2.86 49.71 -8.68
C GLN A 29 -3.61 51.04 -8.73
N VAL A 30 -4.89 51.02 -8.33
CA VAL A 30 -5.60 52.20 -7.82
C VAL A 30 -6.12 51.87 -6.43
N ALA A 31 -5.76 52.70 -5.46
CA ALA A 31 -6.13 52.60 -4.06
C ALA A 31 -7.35 53.47 -3.73
N ALA A 32 -8.18 53.00 -2.80
CA ALA A 32 -9.04 53.71 -1.83
C ALA A 32 -10.29 52.86 -1.54
N SER A 33 -10.87 52.69 -0.35
CA SER A 33 -10.59 53.04 1.05
C SER A 33 -11.69 52.35 1.89
N GLY A 34 -11.38 51.89 3.09
CA GLY A 34 -12.30 51.95 4.26
C GLY A 34 -13.30 50.81 4.54
N ASP A 35 -13.14 50.21 5.73
CA ASP A 35 -14.17 49.63 6.61
C ASP A 35 -14.96 48.37 6.21
N THR A 36 -14.38 47.20 6.51
CA THR A 36 -14.79 46.32 7.64
C THR A 36 -13.92 45.07 7.63
N ALA A 37 -12.84 45.11 8.41
CA ALA A 37 -11.96 43.96 8.61
C ALA A 37 -12.58 42.96 9.60
N VAL A 38 -13.57 42.20 9.16
CA VAL A 38 -13.79 40.85 9.69
C VAL A 38 -13.01 39.93 8.76
N ALA A 39 -11.94 39.32 9.27
CA ALA A 39 -11.11 38.39 8.51
C ALA A 39 -11.93 37.18 8.08
N THR A 40 -12.56 37.26 6.91
CA THR A 40 -13.07 36.11 6.16
C THR A 40 -11.86 35.24 5.87
N ALA A 41 -11.76 34.09 6.54
CA ALA A 41 -10.65 33.15 6.32
C ALA A 41 -10.56 32.86 4.81
N ALA A 42 -9.49 33.32 4.18
CA ALA A 42 -9.28 33.16 2.75
C ALA A 42 -9.14 31.67 2.44
N LEU A 43 -10.22 31.05 1.96
CA LEU A 43 -10.17 29.71 1.39
C LEU A 43 -9.29 29.75 0.13
N PRO A 44 -8.52 28.68 -0.15
CA PRO A 44 -8.43 27.44 0.61
C PRO A 44 -7.56 27.56 1.87
N ILE A 45 -7.84 26.74 2.89
CA ILE A 45 -7.01 26.55 4.10
C ILE A 45 -5.71 25.86 3.70
N ARG A 46 -4.58 26.56 3.83
CA ARG A 46 -3.24 26.11 3.42
C ARG A 46 -2.27 25.86 4.59
N SER A 47 -2.68 26.12 5.83
CA SER A 47 -1.83 25.91 7.01
C SER A 47 -2.64 25.60 8.27
N SER A 48 -1.97 25.04 9.29
CA SER A 48 -2.58 24.79 10.61
C SER A 48 -3.09 26.06 11.27
N ALA A 49 -2.38 27.19 11.14
CA ALA A 49 -2.82 28.47 11.69
C ALA A 49 -4.11 28.98 11.00
N GLN A 50 -4.23 28.78 9.68
CA GLN A 50 -5.45 29.11 8.94
C GLN A 50 -6.60 28.18 9.34
N LEU A 51 -6.32 26.89 9.57
CA LEU A 51 -7.31 25.93 10.06
C LEU A 51 -7.84 26.33 11.44
N GLU A 52 -6.96 26.65 12.39
CA GLU A 52 -7.36 27.12 13.72
C GLU A 52 -8.19 28.41 13.66
N THR A 53 -7.82 29.32 12.75
CA THR A 53 -8.57 30.56 12.52
C THR A 53 -9.95 30.26 11.95
N TYR A 54 -10.05 29.36 10.97
CA TYR A 54 -11.31 28.91 10.39
C TYR A 54 -12.21 28.26 11.44
N LEU A 55 -11.68 27.34 12.25
CA LEU A 55 -12.42 26.63 13.29
C LEU A 55 -12.96 27.61 14.36
N ARG A 56 -12.16 28.60 14.78
CA ARG A 56 -12.61 29.64 15.71
C ARG A 56 -13.68 30.54 15.11
N ALA A 57 -13.50 30.98 13.86
CA ALA A 57 -14.44 31.87 13.18
C ALA A 57 -15.81 31.22 12.91
N ASN A 58 -15.83 29.89 12.74
CA ASN A 58 -17.05 29.12 12.47
C ASN A 58 -17.53 28.32 13.69
N ALA A 59 -17.07 28.66 14.90
CA ALA A 59 -17.50 27.98 16.12
C ALA A 59 -19.03 28.13 16.30
N GLY A 60 -19.72 27.00 16.47
CA GLY A 60 -21.19 26.95 16.59
C GLY A 60 -21.97 27.09 15.27
N GLN A 61 -21.27 27.27 14.14
CA GLN A 61 -21.89 27.28 12.81
C GLN A 61 -21.73 25.92 12.14
N ARG A 62 -22.67 25.57 11.24
CA ARG A 62 -22.58 24.35 10.45
C ARG A 62 -21.57 24.54 9.32
N THR A 63 -20.59 23.65 9.25
CA THR A 63 -19.52 23.63 8.25
C THR A 63 -19.51 22.30 7.51
N PRO A 64 -18.80 22.19 6.36
CA PRO A 64 -18.60 20.89 5.71
C PRO A 64 -17.93 19.83 6.61
N LEU A 65 -17.19 20.24 7.65
CA LEU A 65 -16.58 19.31 8.62
C LEU A 65 -17.64 18.57 9.47
N ASP A 66 -18.84 19.13 9.61
CA ASP A 66 -19.93 18.56 10.41
C ASP A 66 -20.68 17.43 9.68
N ALA A 67 -20.30 17.14 8.43
CA ALA A 67 -20.74 15.95 7.73
C ALA A 67 -20.07 14.68 8.30
N LEU A 68 -18.91 14.81 8.94
CA LEU A 68 -18.26 13.73 9.66
C LEU A 68 -18.89 13.56 11.05
N THR A 69 -18.88 12.33 11.56
CA THR A 69 -19.12 12.08 13.00
C THR A 69 -18.04 12.77 13.86
N PRO A 70 -18.34 13.17 15.11
CA PRO A 70 -17.40 13.95 15.92
C PRO A 70 -16.01 13.32 16.06
N GLY A 71 -15.91 12.01 16.26
CA GLY A 71 -14.60 11.34 16.36
C GLY A 71 -13.90 11.16 15.01
N ALA A 72 -14.64 10.97 13.92
CA ALA A 72 -14.07 11.00 12.58
C ALA A 72 -13.56 12.40 12.18
N ARG A 73 -14.26 13.46 12.59
CA ARG A 73 -13.81 14.84 12.41
C ARG A 73 -12.50 15.07 13.14
N GLU A 74 -12.37 14.63 14.40
CA GLU A 74 -11.11 14.70 15.17
C GLU A 74 -9.99 13.99 14.39
N ARG A 75 -10.21 12.75 13.95
CA ARG A 75 -9.19 11.97 13.25
C ARG A 75 -8.79 12.54 11.89
N PHE A 76 -9.75 13.07 11.13
CA PHE A 76 -9.50 13.73 9.86
C PHE A 76 -8.62 14.96 10.06
N LEU A 77 -8.98 15.84 11.00
CA LEU A 77 -8.23 17.05 11.31
C LEU A 77 -6.81 16.73 11.81
N ASP A 78 -6.67 15.76 12.71
CA ASP A 78 -5.37 15.28 13.20
C ASP A 78 -4.49 14.69 12.09
N GLY A 79 -5.11 14.16 11.03
CA GLY A 79 -4.41 13.54 9.90
C GLY A 79 -3.97 14.54 8.82
N LEU A 80 -4.29 15.84 8.96
CA LEU A 80 -3.91 16.85 7.97
C LEU A 80 -2.42 17.14 8.03
N VAL A 81 -1.74 17.01 6.89
CA VAL A 81 -0.32 17.34 6.74
C VAL A 81 -0.21 18.54 5.82
N PHE A 82 0.24 19.68 6.35
CA PHE A 82 0.49 20.89 5.57
C PHE A 82 1.96 20.99 5.14
N GLY A 83 2.19 21.29 3.88
CA GLY A 83 3.52 21.58 3.31
C GLY A 83 3.61 23.01 2.78
N ARG A 84 4.70 23.30 2.06
CA ARG A 84 4.95 24.65 1.47
C ARG A 84 3.88 25.12 0.49
N ASN A 85 3.16 24.19 -0.14
CA ASN A 85 2.17 24.47 -1.18
C ASN A 85 0.71 24.26 -0.71
N GLY A 86 0.47 24.19 0.61
CA GLY A 86 -0.85 23.89 1.18
C GLY A 86 -0.96 22.45 1.68
N LEU A 87 -2.14 21.85 1.59
CA LEU A 87 -2.37 20.48 2.06
C LEU A 87 -1.54 19.48 1.24
N GLY A 88 -0.59 18.82 1.91
CA GLY A 88 0.30 17.81 1.33
C GLY A 88 -0.19 16.38 1.53
N GLY A 89 -1.09 16.13 2.49
CA GLY A 89 -1.68 14.82 2.73
C GLY A 89 -2.80 14.87 3.77
N PHE A 90 -3.66 13.86 3.74
CA PHE A 90 -4.75 13.68 4.70
C PHE A 90 -5.15 12.19 4.76
N ASP A 91 -5.79 11.80 5.87
CA ASP A 91 -6.33 10.45 6.05
C ASP A 91 -7.68 10.31 5.35
N THR A 92 -7.85 9.26 4.54
CA THR A 92 -9.07 8.99 3.79
C THR A 92 -9.99 7.98 4.47
N GLN A 93 -9.56 7.31 5.54
CA GLN A 93 -10.26 6.17 6.14
C GLN A 93 -11.67 6.51 6.66
N ASP A 94 -11.91 7.77 7.04
CA ASP A 94 -13.19 8.23 7.54
C ASP A 94 -14.08 8.88 6.45
N LEU A 95 -13.56 9.10 5.23
CA LEU A 95 -14.33 9.71 4.15
C LEU A 95 -15.47 8.86 3.59
N PRO A 96 -15.43 7.51 3.60
CA PRO A 96 -16.54 6.67 3.14
C PRO A 96 -17.88 6.90 3.85
N GLN A 97 -17.89 7.59 5.01
CA GLN A 97 -19.15 7.96 5.68
C GLN A 97 -19.89 9.12 5.00
N LEU A 98 -19.22 9.84 4.08
CA LEU A 98 -19.73 11.01 3.38
C LEU A 98 -20.30 10.60 2.01
N THR A 99 -21.29 11.33 1.51
CA THR A 99 -21.58 11.31 0.08
C THR A 99 -20.47 12.00 -0.70
N ARG A 100 -20.41 11.78 -2.02
CA ARG A 100 -19.42 12.43 -2.88
C ARG A 100 -19.50 13.95 -2.81
N GLU A 101 -20.71 14.51 -2.75
CA GLU A 101 -20.94 15.95 -2.65
C GLU A 101 -20.44 16.51 -1.31
N GLN A 102 -20.70 15.79 -0.21
CA GLN A 102 -20.19 16.15 1.12
C GLN A 102 -18.67 16.07 1.17
N GLY A 103 -18.08 15.01 0.60
CA GLY A 103 -16.64 14.86 0.46
C GLY A 103 -16.02 15.99 -0.37
N ARG A 104 -16.63 16.33 -1.50
CA ARG A 104 -16.18 17.46 -2.35
C ARG A 104 -16.22 18.78 -1.59
N ALA A 105 -17.30 19.06 -0.86
CA ALA A 105 -17.44 20.28 -0.06
C ALA A 105 -16.40 20.36 1.07
N LEU A 106 -16.14 19.24 1.75
CA LEU A 106 -15.13 19.14 2.80
C LEU A 106 -13.71 19.33 2.24
N LEU A 107 -13.40 18.70 1.11
CA LEU A 107 -12.09 18.80 0.46
C LEU A 107 -11.85 20.18 -0.20
N ALA A 108 -12.92 20.85 -0.64
CA ALA A 108 -12.86 22.22 -1.17
C ALA A 108 -12.36 23.24 -0.12
N LEU A 109 -12.59 22.99 1.18
CA LEU A 109 -12.03 23.82 2.25
C LEU A 109 -10.50 23.92 2.17
N PHE A 110 -9.85 22.89 1.62
CA PHE A 110 -8.39 22.79 1.52
C PHE A 110 -7.88 22.90 0.07
N GLY A 111 -8.76 23.18 -0.90
CA GLY A 111 -8.42 23.31 -2.32
C GLY A 111 -8.01 22.00 -3.00
N VAL A 112 -8.53 20.87 -2.50
CA VAL A 112 -8.24 19.52 -2.98
C VAL A 112 -9.51 18.76 -3.38
N GLU A 113 -10.56 19.47 -3.77
CA GLU A 113 -11.87 18.91 -4.14
C GLU A 113 -11.80 17.90 -5.29
N ARG A 114 -10.80 18.02 -6.18
CA ARG A 114 -10.58 17.07 -7.29
C ARG A 114 -10.33 15.64 -6.83
N TYR A 115 -9.85 15.44 -5.59
CA TYR A 115 -9.70 14.08 -5.03
C TYR A 115 -11.04 13.40 -4.80
N ALA A 116 -12.14 14.15 -4.72
CA ALA A 116 -13.48 13.56 -4.62
C ALA A 116 -13.82 12.66 -5.83
N GLU A 117 -13.23 12.94 -6.99
CA GLU A 117 -13.48 12.18 -8.22
C GLU A 117 -12.64 10.90 -8.31
N THR A 118 -11.52 10.83 -7.60
CA THR A 118 -10.60 9.69 -7.65
C THR A 118 -10.75 8.74 -6.47
N LEU A 119 -11.23 9.24 -5.34
CA LEU A 119 -11.45 8.43 -4.16
C LEU A 119 -12.66 7.50 -4.35
N PRO A 120 -12.51 6.20 -4.10
CA PRO A 120 -13.60 5.24 -4.20
C PRO A 120 -14.47 5.25 -2.92
N HIS A 121 -15.62 4.58 -2.97
CA HIS A 121 -16.45 4.21 -1.81
C HIS A 121 -17.13 5.36 -1.04
N TRP A 122 -17.66 6.36 -1.73
CA TRP A 122 -18.58 7.32 -1.12
C TRP A 122 -19.89 6.65 -0.67
N ALA A 123 -20.48 7.14 0.43
CA ALA A 123 -21.82 6.76 0.84
C ALA A 123 -22.84 7.16 -0.23
N THR A 124 -23.84 6.31 -0.46
CA THR A 124 -24.92 6.59 -1.42
C THR A 124 -25.95 7.55 -0.86
N GLN A 125 -26.05 7.68 0.46
CA GLN A 125 -26.98 8.57 1.14
C GLN A 125 -26.27 9.38 2.23
N PRO A 126 -26.68 10.65 2.44
CA PRO A 126 -26.15 11.45 3.52
C PRO A 126 -26.43 10.80 4.87
N ARG A 127 -25.39 10.63 5.68
CA ARG A 127 -25.57 10.23 7.07
C ARG A 127 -26.09 11.42 7.88
N VAL A 128 -27.11 11.19 8.70
CA VAL A 128 -27.49 12.14 9.75
C VAL A 128 -26.45 12.01 10.86
N SER A 129 -25.51 12.95 10.93
CA SER A 129 -24.56 13.09 12.02
C SER A 129 -25.05 14.20 12.95
N ASP A 130 -25.09 13.93 14.25
CA ASP A 130 -25.19 14.98 15.26
C ASP A 130 -23.77 15.49 15.56
N PRO A 131 -23.42 16.73 15.17
CA PRO A 131 -22.09 17.29 15.39
C PRO A 131 -21.75 17.46 16.89
N ALA A 132 -22.76 17.43 17.76
CA ALA A 132 -22.66 17.51 19.21
C ALA A 132 -22.67 16.14 19.91
N ALA A 133 -22.77 15.03 19.16
CA ALA A 133 -22.73 13.69 19.73
C ALA A 133 -21.42 13.47 20.52
N ARG A 134 -21.52 12.78 21.65
CA ARG A 134 -20.34 12.44 22.45
C ARG A 134 -19.53 11.35 21.75
N ILE A 135 -18.23 11.58 21.60
CA ILE A 135 -17.28 10.56 21.12
C ILE A 135 -17.30 9.38 22.11
N GLY A 136 -17.28 8.14 21.63
CA GLY A 136 -17.22 6.96 22.48
C GLY A 136 -15.87 6.78 23.19
N ASP A 137 -15.83 6.03 24.29
CA ASP A 137 -14.57 5.77 25.03
C ASP A 137 -13.57 4.96 24.21
N LEU A 138 -14.03 3.94 23.49
CA LEU A 138 -13.16 3.15 22.60
C LEU A 138 -12.64 4.01 21.45
N GLU A 139 -13.48 4.85 20.86
CA GLU A 139 -13.08 5.75 19.79
C GLU A 139 -11.99 6.75 20.26
N ARG A 140 -12.11 7.31 21.46
CA ARG A 140 -11.05 8.13 22.07
C ARG A 140 -9.74 7.36 22.28
N ARG A 141 -9.83 6.11 22.78
CA ARG A 141 -8.64 5.25 22.96
C ARG A 141 -8.00 4.92 21.62
N TYR A 142 -8.79 4.64 20.59
CA TYR A 142 -8.31 4.44 19.22
C TYR A 142 -7.60 5.68 18.67
N SER A 143 -8.19 6.88 18.77
CA SER A 143 -7.55 8.12 18.28
C SER A 143 -6.20 8.37 18.98
N ARG A 144 -6.13 8.13 20.29
CA ARG A 144 -4.87 8.20 21.05
C ARG A 144 -3.86 7.14 20.59
N TYR A 145 -4.33 5.91 20.39
CA TYR A 145 -3.49 4.82 19.89
C TYR A 145 -2.90 5.15 18.51
N ARG A 146 -3.72 5.66 17.58
CA ARG A 146 -3.30 6.06 16.23
C ARG A 146 -2.18 7.11 16.28
N ARG A 147 -2.34 8.16 17.09
CA ARG A 147 -1.30 9.19 17.29
C ARG A 147 0.00 8.59 17.82
N ASN A 148 -0.07 7.61 18.72
CA ASN A 148 1.10 6.91 19.22
C ASN A 148 1.73 5.97 18.18
N LEU A 149 0.91 5.36 17.32
CA LEU A 149 1.33 4.41 16.30
C LEU A 149 2.26 5.06 15.27
N ASP A 150 2.02 6.31 14.91
CA ASP A 150 2.93 7.09 14.06
C ASP A 150 4.32 7.22 14.67
N GLY A 151 4.41 7.42 16.00
CA GLY A 151 5.68 7.40 16.72
C GLY A 151 6.35 6.02 16.71
N LEU A 152 5.56 4.95 16.85
CA LEU A 152 6.05 3.58 16.83
C LEU A 152 6.59 3.17 15.47
N ARG A 153 5.97 3.63 14.37
CA ARG A 153 6.41 3.37 12.98
C ARG A 153 7.87 3.74 12.75
N HIS A 154 8.34 4.80 13.39
CA HIS A 154 9.73 5.28 13.26
C HIS A 154 10.66 4.73 14.34
N SER A 155 10.17 3.86 15.22
CA SER A 155 10.93 3.24 16.30
C SER A 155 11.17 1.74 16.07
N GLU A 156 12.13 1.15 16.77
CA GLU A 156 12.34 -0.31 16.75
C GLU A 156 11.47 -1.06 17.79
N ARG A 157 10.58 -0.36 18.50
CA ARG A 157 9.74 -0.94 19.55
C ARG A 157 8.62 -1.80 18.97
N ASP A 158 8.30 -2.87 19.69
CA ASP A 158 7.15 -3.72 19.40
C ASP A 158 5.83 -2.95 19.65
N PRO A 159 4.94 -2.79 18.65
CA PRO A 159 3.68 -2.09 18.83
C PRO A 159 2.60 -2.93 19.53
N TRP A 160 2.74 -4.25 19.62
CA TRP A 160 1.72 -5.14 20.18
C TRP A 160 1.36 -4.85 21.65
N PRO A 161 2.32 -4.58 22.56
CA PRO A 161 2.01 -4.18 23.93
C PRO A 161 1.21 -2.87 24.02
N ALA A 162 1.51 -1.90 23.16
CA ALA A 162 0.81 -0.62 23.12
C ALA A 162 -0.63 -0.80 22.64
N LEU A 163 -0.86 -1.63 21.61
CA LEU A 163 -2.19 -2.00 21.15
C LEU A 163 -2.98 -2.70 22.26
N ARG A 164 -2.40 -3.70 22.92
CA ARG A 164 -3.05 -4.44 24.01
C ARG A 164 -3.46 -3.55 25.17
N SER A 165 -2.62 -2.58 25.53
CA SER A 165 -2.93 -1.61 26.58
C SER A 165 -4.06 -0.65 26.17
N ALA A 166 -4.02 -0.14 24.94
CA ALA A 166 -5.00 0.83 24.47
C ALA A 166 -6.37 0.22 24.15
N LEU A 167 -6.38 -0.98 23.56
CA LEU A 167 -7.56 -1.64 23.01
C LEU A 167 -7.57 -3.14 23.42
N PRO A 168 -7.70 -3.45 24.72
CA PRO A 168 -7.65 -4.82 25.23
C PRO A 168 -8.75 -5.72 24.66
N GLU A 169 -9.88 -5.15 24.21
CA GLU A 169 -11.03 -5.87 23.64
C GLU A 169 -10.64 -6.72 22.45
N ILE A 170 -9.60 -6.32 21.70
CA ILE A 170 -9.05 -7.07 20.56
C ILE A 170 -8.71 -8.52 20.93
N PHE A 171 -8.29 -8.74 22.17
CA PHE A 171 -7.81 -10.03 22.67
C PHE A 171 -8.87 -10.80 23.46
N ASP A 172 -10.12 -10.32 23.46
CA ASP A 172 -11.26 -10.97 24.11
C ASP A 172 -12.44 -11.12 23.12
N ARG A 173 -12.77 -12.38 22.81
CA ARG A 173 -13.86 -12.71 21.87
C ARG A 173 -15.23 -12.29 22.39
N ALA A 174 -15.47 -12.36 23.69
CA ALA A 174 -16.73 -11.92 24.28
C ALA A 174 -16.86 -10.40 24.20
N ALA A 175 -15.77 -9.67 24.48
CA ALA A 175 -15.75 -8.21 24.35
C ALA A 175 -16.03 -7.75 22.91
N ILE A 176 -15.37 -8.33 21.91
CA ILE A 176 -15.59 -8.02 20.48
C ILE A 176 -17.06 -8.21 20.07
N ALA A 177 -17.74 -9.22 20.61
CA ALA A 177 -19.13 -9.50 20.26
C ALA A 177 -20.10 -8.40 20.71
N GLN A 178 -19.76 -7.66 21.77
CA GLN A 178 -20.60 -6.63 22.40
C GLN A 178 -20.36 -5.22 21.86
N LEU A 179 -19.31 -5.01 21.06
CA LEU A 179 -18.99 -3.69 20.52
C LEU A 179 -20.06 -3.22 19.53
N ASP A 180 -20.29 -1.91 19.44
CA ASP A 180 -21.03 -1.35 18.32
C ASP A 180 -20.21 -1.44 17.02
N ASP A 181 -20.86 -1.18 15.89
CA ASP A 181 -20.27 -1.36 14.56
C ASP A 181 -19.13 -0.39 14.28
N THR A 182 -19.20 0.83 14.83
CA THR A 182 -18.14 1.84 14.65
C THR A 182 -16.91 1.41 15.44
N ALA A 183 -17.09 1.00 16.70
CA ALA A 183 -16.03 0.49 17.54
C ALA A 183 -15.36 -0.75 16.94
N LEU A 184 -16.15 -1.65 16.35
CA LEU A 184 -15.64 -2.86 15.71
C LEU A 184 -14.77 -2.56 14.47
N ASP A 185 -15.19 -1.62 13.62
CA ASP A 185 -14.37 -1.17 12.48
C ASP A 185 -13.06 -0.51 12.93
N LEU A 186 -13.11 0.34 13.96
CA LEU A 186 -11.92 0.97 14.53
C LEU A 186 -10.94 -0.06 15.11
N LEU A 187 -11.44 -1.11 15.77
CA LEU A 187 -10.60 -2.22 16.21
C LEU A 187 -9.91 -2.91 15.03
N TYR A 188 -10.64 -3.18 13.94
CA TYR A 188 -10.05 -3.80 12.76
C TYR A 188 -8.92 -2.94 12.19
N ARG A 189 -9.15 -1.63 12.03
CA ARG A 189 -8.14 -0.67 11.57
C ARG A 189 -6.90 -0.69 12.47
N ALA A 190 -7.09 -0.74 13.79
CA ALA A 190 -5.99 -0.77 14.75
C ALA A 190 -5.15 -2.04 14.61
N VAL A 191 -5.79 -3.22 14.57
CA VAL A 191 -5.08 -4.50 14.43
C VAL A 191 -4.35 -4.57 13.09
N PHE A 192 -5.02 -4.20 12.00
CA PHE A 192 -4.43 -4.19 10.67
C PHE A 192 -3.18 -3.32 10.60
N ALA A 193 -3.26 -2.07 11.09
CA ALA A 193 -2.12 -1.16 11.09
C ALA A 193 -0.96 -1.66 11.97
N THR A 194 -1.28 -2.29 13.11
CA THR A 194 -0.28 -2.89 14.02
C THR A 194 0.43 -4.07 13.37
N TYR A 195 -0.33 -4.96 12.73
CA TYR A 195 0.19 -6.11 12.01
C TYR A 195 1.09 -5.67 10.85
N ALA A 196 0.70 -4.65 10.09
CA ALA A 196 1.52 -4.11 9.00
C ALA A 196 2.89 -3.60 9.48
N LEU A 197 2.97 -3.01 10.68
CA LEU A 197 4.24 -2.60 11.28
C LEU A 197 5.05 -3.77 11.84
N ARG A 198 4.37 -4.76 12.42
CA ARG A 198 4.99 -5.94 13.03
C ARG A 198 4.13 -7.19 12.86
N PRO A 199 4.34 -7.94 11.77
CA PRO A 199 3.63 -9.19 11.54
C PRO A 199 3.95 -10.20 12.64
N THR A 200 2.92 -10.77 13.27
CA THR A 200 3.04 -11.86 14.25
C THR A 200 1.85 -12.81 14.09
N ALA A 201 2.02 -14.09 14.47
CA ALA A 201 0.93 -15.06 14.42
C ALA A 201 -0.28 -14.62 15.27
N ALA A 202 -0.02 -14.20 16.51
CA ALA A 202 -1.08 -13.70 17.41
C ALA A 202 -1.80 -12.47 16.83
N GLY A 203 -1.07 -11.63 16.10
CA GLY A 203 -1.64 -10.47 15.45
C GLY A 203 -2.54 -10.77 14.27
N LEU A 204 -2.13 -11.73 13.44
CA LEU A 204 -2.95 -12.25 12.36
C LEU A 204 -4.23 -12.90 12.89
N ASP A 205 -4.12 -13.72 13.94
CA ASP A 205 -5.28 -14.36 14.55
C ASP A 205 -6.26 -13.32 15.13
N ALA A 206 -5.75 -12.25 15.76
CA ALA A 206 -6.58 -11.12 16.20
C ALA A 206 -7.29 -10.42 15.02
N GLN A 207 -6.58 -10.20 13.90
CA GLN A 207 -7.17 -9.59 12.70
C GLN A 207 -8.31 -10.44 12.14
N LEU A 208 -8.10 -11.75 12.05
CA LEU A 208 -9.10 -12.71 11.57
C LEU A 208 -10.30 -12.81 12.51
N GLN A 209 -10.08 -12.71 13.82
CA GLN A 209 -11.16 -12.71 14.81
C GLN A 209 -12.08 -11.50 14.67
N VAL A 210 -11.51 -10.30 14.52
CA VAL A 210 -12.29 -9.07 14.30
C VAL A 210 -13.01 -9.12 12.95
N LEU A 211 -12.32 -9.57 11.88
CA LEU A 211 -12.94 -9.75 10.57
C LEU A 211 -14.12 -10.71 10.60
N ALA A 212 -14.01 -11.83 11.33
CA ALA A 212 -15.09 -12.79 11.48
C ALA A 212 -16.32 -12.17 12.17
N GLN A 213 -16.12 -11.25 13.13
CA GLN A 213 -17.23 -10.51 13.73
C GLN A 213 -17.85 -9.51 12.75
N LEU A 214 -17.04 -8.78 11.99
CA LEU A 214 -17.54 -7.88 10.94
C LEU A 214 -18.38 -8.64 9.89
N ARG A 215 -17.92 -9.83 9.48
CA ARG A 215 -18.67 -10.71 8.56
C ARG A 215 -19.99 -11.18 9.14
N ARG A 216 -20.02 -11.61 10.41
CA ARG A 216 -21.26 -12.01 11.09
C ARG A 216 -22.33 -10.91 11.08
N ARG A 217 -21.92 -9.64 11.02
CA ARG A 217 -22.81 -8.48 10.95
C ARG A 217 -23.06 -7.97 9.52
N ALA A 218 -22.51 -8.62 8.50
CA ALA A 218 -22.51 -8.17 7.11
C ALA A 218 -21.86 -6.78 6.91
N GLN A 219 -20.80 -6.49 7.66
CA GLN A 219 -20.09 -5.20 7.66
C GLN A 219 -18.64 -5.28 7.19
N ALA A 220 -18.14 -6.49 6.93
CA ALA A 220 -16.80 -6.66 6.36
C ALA A 220 -16.78 -6.12 4.93
N SER A 221 -15.87 -5.19 4.64
CA SER A 221 -15.64 -4.73 3.27
C SER A 221 -14.73 -5.68 2.50
N ALA A 222 -14.82 -5.66 1.16
CA ALA A 222 -13.92 -6.45 0.31
C ALA A 222 -12.44 -6.12 0.59
N THR A 223 -12.10 -4.85 0.80
CA THR A 223 -10.74 -4.42 1.15
C THR A 223 -10.26 -5.03 2.47
N GLN A 224 -11.13 -5.15 3.48
CA GLN A 224 -10.77 -5.81 4.74
C GLN A 224 -10.54 -7.31 4.53
N VAL A 225 -11.38 -7.96 3.73
CA VAL A 225 -11.22 -9.38 3.37
C VAL A 225 -9.92 -9.60 2.60
N ASP A 226 -9.61 -8.75 1.62
CA ASP A 226 -8.39 -8.82 0.81
C ASP A 226 -7.14 -8.63 1.66
N ALA A 227 -7.15 -7.64 2.57
CA ALA A 227 -6.06 -7.41 3.50
C ALA A 227 -5.77 -8.61 4.39
N ALA A 228 -6.81 -9.29 4.90
CA ALA A 228 -6.64 -10.50 5.70
C ALA A 228 -6.16 -11.70 4.86
N GLY A 229 -6.68 -11.86 3.65
CA GLY A 229 -6.22 -12.88 2.70
C GLY A 229 -4.74 -12.73 2.34
N ASN A 230 -4.31 -11.50 2.05
CA ASN A 230 -2.91 -11.18 1.77
C ASN A 230 -2.01 -11.43 2.99
N ALA A 231 -2.46 -11.07 4.20
CA ALA A 231 -1.73 -11.34 5.43
C ALA A 231 -1.58 -12.86 5.69
N LEU A 232 -2.60 -13.66 5.37
CA LEU A 232 -2.54 -15.13 5.43
C LEU A 232 -1.55 -15.71 4.42
N LEU A 233 -1.48 -15.18 3.19
CA LEU A 233 -0.47 -15.60 2.20
C LEU A 233 0.96 -15.34 2.69
N LEU A 234 1.21 -14.13 3.21
CA LEU A 234 2.51 -13.76 3.78
C LEU A 234 2.89 -14.57 5.03
N ALA A 235 1.89 -15.11 5.74
CA ALA A 235 2.07 -16.02 6.86
C ALA A 235 2.13 -17.50 6.43
N HIS A 236 2.28 -17.79 5.14
CA HIS A 236 2.37 -19.13 4.56
C HIS A 236 1.11 -20.01 4.77
N ARG A 237 -0.05 -19.38 4.96
CA ARG A 237 -1.36 -20.02 5.18
C ARG A 237 -2.24 -19.93 3.94
N ALA A 238 -1.74 -20.38 2.79
CA ALA A 238 -2.37 -20.18 1.48
C ALA A 238 -3.80 -20.75 1.36
N GLU A 239 -4.06 -21.91 1.95
CA GLU A 239 -5.39 -22.52 1.90
C GLU A 239 -6.40 -21.77 2.77
N ASP A 240 -5.96 -21.18 3.89
CA ASP A 240 -6.79 -20.30 4.70
C ASP A 240 -7.08 -18.99 3.96
N ALA A 241 -6.06 -18.42 3.30
CA ALA A 241 -6.22 -17.23 2.47
C ALA A 241 -7.25 -17.47 1.37
N ARG A 242 -7.17 -18.62 0.68
CA ARG A 242 -8.11 -19.02 -0.36
C ARG A 242 -9.54 -19.08 0.16
N ARG A 243 -9.76 -19.69 1.33
CA ARG A 243 -11.10 -19.74 1.96
C ARG A 243 -11.61 -18.36 2.35
N VAL A 244 -10.76 -17.52 2.92
CA VAL A 244 -11.13 -16.15 3.31
C VAL A 244 -11.49 -15.32 2.09
N LEU A 245 -10.69 -15.34 1.03
CA LEU A 245 -10.90 -14.51 -0.16
C LEU A 245 -12.07 -15.01 -1.02
N ALA A 246 -12.33 -16.32 -1.08
CA ALA A 246 -13.50 -16.85 -1.76
C ALA A 246 -14.83 -16.36 -1.15
N ASP A 247 -14.80 -15.93 0.12
CA ASP A 247 -15.94 -15.42 0.89
C ASP A 247 -15.88 -13.88 0.99
N GLY A 248 -16.07 -13.20 -0.15
CA GLY A 248 -16.23 -11.74 -0.21
C GLY A 248 -14.96 -10.93 -0.44
N GLY A 249 -13.85 -11.55 -0.87
CA GLY A 249 -12.69 -10.83 -1.40
C GLY A 249 -12.92 -10.32 -2.82
N SER A 250 -12.12 -9.36 -3.27
CA SER A 250 -12.16 -8.86 -4.65
C SER A 250 -11.33 -9.69 -5.62
N ALA A 251 -10.38 -10.49 -5.10
CA ALA A 251 -9.48 -11.30 -5.91
C ALA A 251 -10.19 -12.51 -6.54
N ASP A 252 -9.95 -12.75 -7.83
CA ASP A 252 -10.54 -13.87 -8.56
C ASP A 252 -9.70 -15.16 -8.48
N TRP A 253 -8.40 -15.04 -8.19
CA TRP A 253 -7.48 -16.18 -8.10
C TRP A 253 -7.91 -17.35 -7.20
N PRO A 254 -8.64 -17.17 -6.08
CA PRO A 254 -9.05 -18.30 -5.24
C PRO A 254 -9.89 -19.37 -5.96
N ARG A 255 -10.50 -19.01 -7.10
CA ARG A 255 -11.35 -19.87 -7.92
C ARG A 255 -10.57 -20.70 -8.95
N TRP A 256 -9.42 -20.20 -9.40
CA TRP A 256 -8.68 -20.81 -10.52
C TRP A 256 -7.25 -21.23 -10.17
N LEU A 257 -6.70 -20.77 -9.04
CA LEU A 257 -5.34 -21.05 -8.64
C LEU A 257 -5.27 -21.99 -7.42
N ARG A 258 -4.29 -22.89 -7.44
CA ARG A 258 -3.91 -23.76 -6.33
C ARG A 258 -2.45 -23.53 -5.96
N PHE A 259 -2.16 -23.64 -4.67
CA PHE A 259 -0.80 -23.71 -4.15
C PHE A 259 -0.43 -25.17 -3.89
N ASP A 260 0.72 -25.60 -4.39
CA ASP A 260 1.30 -26.93 -4.18
C ASP A 260 2.66 -26.78 -3.50
N ASP A 261 2.66 -26.71 -2.17
CA ASP A 261 3.87 -26.75 -1.35
C ASP A 261 4.15 -28.18 -0.86
N ARG A 262 4.95 -28.91 -1.64
CA ARG A 262 5.46 -30.25 -1.24
C ARG A 262 6.73 -30.19 -0.41
N LEU A 263 7.36 -29.01 -0.32
CA LEU A 263 8.60 -28.83 0.43
C LEU A 263 8.32 -28.65 1.92
N GLY A 264 7.18 -28.04 2.25
CA GLY A 264 6.70 -27.83 3.60
C GLY A 264 7.55 -26.85 4.43
N ALA A 265 7.19 -26.69 5.69
CA ALA A 265 7.81 -25.72 6.60
C ALA A 265 9.28 -26.03 6.95
N ALA A 266 9.73 -27.28 6.79
CA ALA A 266 11.10 -27.69 7.09
C ALA A 266 12.10 -27.41 5.95
N ALA A 267 11.63 -26.90 4.81
CA ALA A 267 12.49 -26.52 3.71
C ALA A 267 13.46 -25.41 4.15
N GLN A 268 14.72 -25.53 3.72
CA GLN A 268 15.76 -24.55 4.02
C GLN A 268 16.33 -23.97 2.73
N GLY A 269 16.78 -22.72 2.82
CA GLY A 269 17.40 -22.00 1.72
C GLY A 269 16.38 -21.33 0.79
N PRO A 270 16.87 -20.72 -0.30
CA PRO A 270 16.05 -19.94 -1.23
C PRO A 270 15.02 -20.80 -1.95
N THR A 271 13.74 -20.44 -1.82
CA THR A 271 12.66 -21.04 -2.59
C THR A 271 11.79 -19.98 -3.26
N LEU A 272 11.15 -20.37 -4.35
CA LEU A 272 10.22 -19.54 -5.12
C LEU A 272 9.00 -20.34 -5.55
N TRP A 273 7.97 -19.62 -5.97
CA TRP A 273 6.78 -20.16 -6.60
C TRP A 273 6.93 -20.10 -8.13
N SER A 274 6.67 -21.23 -8.78
CA SER A 274 6.59 -21.31 -10.24
C SER A 274 5.17 -21.62 -10.66
N LEU A 275 4.62 -20.75 -11.51
CA LEU A 275 3.30 -20.96 -12.11
C LEU A 275 3.44 -21.97 -13.25
N ASP A 276 2.61 -23.01 -13.25
CA ASP A 276 2.57 -23.98 -14.33
C ASP A 276 2.04 -23.38 -15.65
N ALA A 277 2.23 -24.12 -16.74
CA ALA A 277 1.94 -23.64 -18.08
C ALA A 277 0.44 -23.34 -18.33
N ASP A 278 -0.48 -24.01 -17.63
CA ASP A 278 -1.91 -23.73 -17.72
C ASP A 278 -2.36 -22.55 -16.81
N GLY A 279 -1.44 -22.06 -15.97
CA GLY A 279 -1.65 -20.92 -15.10
C GLY A 279 -2.58 -21.22 -13.94
N ARG A 280 -2.63 -22.45 -13.45
CA ARG A 280 -3.55 -22.87 -12.38
C ARG A 280 -2.88 -23.37 -11.11
N THR A 281 -1.58 -23.65 -11.13
CA THR A 281 -0.86 -24.13 -9.95
C THR A 281 0.43 -23.36 -9.74
N LEU A 282 0.58 -22.73 -8.58
CA LEU A 282 1.88 -22.29 -8.08
C LEU A 282 2.53 -23.44 -7.32
N ARG A 283 3.69 -23.90 -7.80
CA ARG A 283 4.48 -24.96 -7.16
C ARG A 283 5.72 -24.38 -6.52
N ARG A 284 5.94 -24.69 -5.24
CA ARG A 284 7.15 -24.22 -4.54
C ARG A 284 8.36 -25.04 -4.98
N GLN A 285 9.45 -24.35 -5.32
CA GLN A 285 10.67 -24.97 -5.83
C GLN A 285 11.89 -24.44 -5.07
N ARG A 286 12.85 -25.33 -4.79
CA ARG A 286 14.16 -24.95 -4.25
C ARG A 286 15.05 -24.41 -5.35
N ILE A 287 15.81 -23.37 -5.03
CA ILE A 287 16.76 -22.79 -5.96
C ILE A 287 18.19 -23.08 -5.49
N ASP A 288 18.95 -23.75 -6.34
CA ASP A 288 20.39 -23.92 -6.16
C ASP A 288 21.12 -22.69 -6.70
N LEU A 289 21.78 -21.97 -5.77
CA LEU A 289 22.58 -20.79 -6.07
C LEU A 289 24.08 -21.10 -6.17
N ARG A 290 24.50 -22.37 -6.15
CA ARG A 290 25.90 -22.76 -6.44
C ARG A 290 26.28 -22.43 -7.88
N PRO A 291 25.48 -22.77 -8.92
CA PRO A 291 25.76 -22.34 -10.28
C PRO A 291 25.69 -20.81 -10.41
N THR A 292 26.36 -20.26 -11.42
CA THR A 292 26.21 -18.83 -11.73
C THR A 292 24.76 -18.57 -12.21
N ARG A 293 24.10 -17.60 -11.58
CA ARG A 293 22.71 -17.20 -11.83
C ARG A 293 22.60 -15.69 -12.03
N ILE A 294 21.60 -15.27 -12.80
CA ILE A 294 21.18 -13.87 -12.90
C ILE A 294 19.85 -13.74 -12.17
N LEU A 295 19.81 -13.06 -11.04
CA LEU A 295 18.54 -12.77 -10.37
C LEU A 295 18.05 -11.40 -10.81
N VAL A 296 16.79 -11.29 -11.18
CA VAL A 296 16.19 -10.01 -11.61
C VAL A 296 15.02 -9.70 -10.72
N SER A 297 15.10 -8.62 -9.93
CA SER A 297 13.91 -8.09 -9.26
C SER A 297 13.01 -7.43 -10.31
N ALA A 298 11.75 -7.84 -10.37
CA ALA A 298 10.80 -7.49 -11.41
C ALA A 298 9.37 -7.40 -10.86
N GLY A 299 8.41 -7.07 -11.73
CA GLY A 299 6.99 -6.83 -11.37
C GLY A 299 6.46 -5.45 -11.75
N CYS A 300 7.29 -4.56 -12.32
CA CYS A 300 6.86 -3.25 -12.81
C CYS A 300 7.00 -3.11 -14.34
N HIS A 301 6.42 -2.06 -14.92
CA HIS A 301 6.49 -1.82 -16.38
C HIS A 301 7.93 -1.65 -16.90
N PHE A 302 8.82 -0.98 -16.16
CA PHE A 302 10.25 -0.89 -16.54
C PHE A 302 10.92 -2.27 -16.61
N ALA A 303 10.57 -3.18 -15.71
CA ALA A 303 11.07 -4.55 -15.77
C ALA A 303 10.48 -5.31 -16.97
N ALA A 304 9.23 -5.04 -17.34
CA ALA A 304 8.61 -5.64 -18.52
C ALA A 304 9.29 -5.18 -19.81
N ASP A 305 9.68 -3.92 -19.89
CA ASP A 305 10.45 -3.39 -21.02
C ASP A 305 11.84 -4.00 -21.10
N ALA A 306 12.50 -4.17 -19.95
CA ALA A 306 13.78 -4.88 -19.87
C ALA A 306 13.66 -6.34 -20.34
N ALA A 307 12.66 -7.07 -19.84
CA ALA A 307 12.38 -8.44 -20.20
C ALA A 307 12.19 -8.61 -21.72
N ARG A 308 11.41 -7.72 -22.34
CA ARG A 308 11.16 -7.73 -23.79
C ARG A 308 12.43 -7.43 -24.59
N ALA A 309 13.18 -6.41 -24.19
CA ALA A 309 14.41 -6.01 -24.87
C ALA A 309 15.51 -7.08 -24.77
N ILE A 310 15.64 -7.72 -23.61
CA ILE A 310 16.62 -8.79 -23.37
C ILE A 310 16.23 -10.06 -24.12
N ALA A 311 14.96 -10.45 -24.09
CA ALA A 311 14.47 -11.63 -24.80
C ALA A 311 14.70 -11.54 -26.32
N ALA A 312 14.57 -10.34 -26.89
CA ALA A 312 14.81 -10.07 -28.32
C ALA A 312 16.29 -9.87 -28.69
N ASP A 313 17.20 -9.77 -27.72
CA ASP A 313 18.63 -9.59 -27.96
C ASP A 313 19.30 -10.92 -28.32
N PRO A 314 20.04 -11.02 -29.44
CA PRO A 314 20.66 -12.27 -29.87
C PRO A 314 21.79 -12.76 -28.95
N GLU A 315 22.44 -11.88 -28.21
CA GLU A 315 23.51 -12.21 -27.25
C GLU A 315 22.92 -12.39 -25.84
N LEU A 316 22.08 -11.46 -25.37
CA LEU A 316 21.54 -11.52 -24.00
C LEU A 316 20.43 -12.56 -23.84
N GLY A 317 19.60 -12.75 -24.87
CA GLY A 317 18.44 -13.65 -24.83
C GLY A 317 18.79 -15.07 -24.43
N PRO A 318 19.75 -15.75 -25.09
CA PRO A 318 20.22 -17.08 -24.69
C PRO A 318 20.69 -17.14 -23.24
N VAL A 319 21.56 -16.21 -22.84
CA VAL A 319 22.10 -16.18 -21.48
C VAL A 319 21.01 -16.03 -20.42
N PHE A 320 20.04 -15.15 -20.64
CA PHE A 320 18.94 -14.97 -19.69
C PHE A 320 18.01 -16.17 -19.64
N ARG A 321 17.76 -16.85 -20.76
CA ARG A 321 16.95 -18.08 -20.74
C ARG A 321 17.60 -19.18 -19.91
N ASP A 322 18.92 -19.31 -19.95
CA ASP A 322 19.63 -20.41 -19.29
C ASP A 322 19.99 -20.09 -17.83
N HIS A 323 20.26 -18.82 -17.52
CA HIS A 323 20.81 -18.42 -16.23
C HIS A 323 19.90 -17.55 -15.37
N ALA A 324 18.87 -16.89 -15.95
CA ALA A 324 18.11 -15.89 -15.23
C ALA A 324 16.90 -16.44 -14.48
N LEU A 325 16.61 -15.83 -13.32
CA LEU A 325 15.37 -15.96 -12.58
C LEU A 325 14.78 -14.56 -12.42
N TRP A 326 13.60 -14.33 -13.00
CA TRP A 326 12.85 -13.09 -12.80
C TRP A 326 11.97 -13.25 -11.57
N LEU A 327 12.24 -12.46 -10.54
CA LEU A 327 11.69 -12.60 -9.21
C LEU A 327 10.71 -11.46 -8.93
N SER A 328 9.61 -11.77 -8.26
CA SER A 328 8.71 -10.79 -7.65
C SER A 328 8.58 -11.01 -6.16
N LEU A 329 7.93 -10.07 -5.46
CA LEU A 329 7.60 -10.25 -4.05
C LEU A 329 6.67 -11.47 -3.85
N PRO A 330 6.61 -12.04 -2.63
CA PRO A 330 5.74 -13.17 -2.36
C PRO A 330 4.25 -12.89 -2.63
N PRO A 331 3.45 -13.93 -2.90
CA PRO A 331 1.99 -13.83 -2.92
C PRO A 331 1.48 -13.14 -1.65
N GLY A 332 0.53 -12.21 -1.80
CA GLY A 332 0.04 -11.35 -0.71
C GLY A 332 0.76 -10.00 -0.64
N SER A 333 1.97 -9.88 -1.19
CA SER A 333 2.56 -8.59 -1.59
C SER A 333 2.45 -8.37 -3.09
N GLU A 334 2.62 -9.42 -3.89
CA GLU A 334 2.43 -9.40 -5.35
C GLU A 334 0.99 -9.71 -5.73
N ASP A 335 0.51 -9.03 -6.78
CA ASP A 335 -0.79 -9.27 -7.37
C ASP A 335 -0.73 -10.53 -8.27
N ILE A 336 -1.55 -11.52 -7.93
CA ILE A 336 -1.50 -12.83 -8.58
C ILE A 336 -2.13 -12.79 -10.00
N ASP A 337 -3.10 -11.92 -10.24
CA ASP A 337 -3.66 -11.71 -11.57
C ASP A 337 -2.63 -11.00 -12.47
N ALA A 338 -1.87 -10.04 -11.93
CA ALA A 338 -0.75 -9.39 -12.60
C ALA A 338 0.39 -10.37 -12.92
N LEU A 339 0.74 -11.26 -11.99
CA LEU A 339 1.69 -12.35 -12.22
C LEU A 339 1.26 -13.23 -13.41
N ARG A 340 -0.02 -13.64 -13.44
CA ARG A 340 -0.54 -14.46 -14.55
C ARG A 340 -0.58 -13.68 -15.86
N ALA A 341 -0.85 -12.38 -15.83
CA ALA A 341 -0.80 -11.52 -17.02
C ALA A 341 0.64 -11.40 -17.55
N TRP A 342 1.62 -11.19 -16.67
CA TRP A 342 3.04 -11.15 -17.02
C TRP A 342 3.48 -12.45 -17.70
N ASN A 343 3.25 -13.61 -17.06
CA ASN A 343 3.75 -14.89 -17.56
C ASN A 343 3.11 -15.28 -18.91
N ARG A 344 1.90 -14.80 -19.21
CA ARG A 344 1.28 -14.92 -20.54
C ARG A 344 1.92 -14.00 -21.57
N ALA A 345 2.22 -12.76 -21.19
CA ALA A 345 2.81 -11.78 -22.10
C ALA A 345 4.31 -12.04 -22.37
N GLN A 346 5.01 -12.66 -21.43
CA GLN A 346 6.48 -12.80 -21.43
C GLN A 346 6.90 -14.27 -21.16
N PRO A 347 6.54 -15.24 -22.04
CA PRO A 347 6.77 -16.66 -21.78
C PRO A 347 8.27 -17.04 -21.71
N GLN A 348 9.16 -16.21 -22.26
CA GLN A 348 10.62 -16.44 -22.20
C GLN A 348 11.26 -15.92 -20.91
N THR A 349 10.55 -15.10 -20.14
CA THR A 349 11.03 -14.48 -18.90
C THR A 349 9.93 -14.55 -17.83
N PRO A 350 9.48 -15.76 -17.48
CA PRO A 350 8.41 -15.93 -16.49
C PRO A 350 8.84 -15.35 -15.15
N LEU A 351 7.91 -14.65 -14.51
CA LEU A 351 8.04 -14.09 -13.19
C LEU A 351 7.75 -15.18 -12.15
N HIS A 352 8.59 -15.22 -11.12
CA HIS A 352 8.58 -16.18 -10.03
C HIS A 352 8.49 -15.45 -8.69
N PRO A 353 7.33 -15.45 -8.03
CA PRO A 353 7.21 -14.90 -6.68
C PRO A 353 8.13 -15.64 -5.71
N LEU A 354 8.80 -14.91 -4.83
CA LEU A 354 9.52 -15.55 -3.73
C LEU A 354 8.53 -16.31 -2.82
N TYR A 355 8.97 -17.39 -2.18
CA TYR A 355 8.16 -17.97 -1.10
C TYR A 355 8.16 -17.04 0.11
N ASP A 356 9.36 -16.66 0.57
CA ASP A 356 9.59 -15.72 1.67
C ASP A 356 10.82 -14.87 1.36
N VAL A 357 10.73 -13.56 1.58
CA VAL A 357 11.85 -12.64 1.35
C VAL A 357 13.05 -12.93 2.27
N GLU A 358 12.82 -13.48 3.47
CA GLU A 358 13.88 -13.77 4.45
C GLU A 358 14.72 -15.01 4.07
N GLU A 359 14.25 -15.85 3.15
CA GLU A 359 15.05 -16.94 2.56
C GLU A 359 16.16 -16.41 1.62
N TRP A 360 16.00 -15.19 1.12
CA TRP A 360 16.86 -14.58 0.10
C TRP A 360 17.78 -13.50 0.68
N ARG A 361 18.53 -13.84 1.73
CA ARG A 361 19.38 -12.90 2.50
C ARG A 361 20.44 -12.13 1.70
N LEU A 362 20.79 -12.61 0.50
CA LEU A 362 21.72 -11.95 -0.41
C LEU A 362 21.09 -10.75 -1.17
N LEU A 363 19.76 -10.70 -1.24
CA LEU A 363 19.02 -9.61 -1.87
C LEU A 363 18.80 -8.48 -0.88
N PRO A 364 18.81 -7.21 -1.33
CA PRO A 364 18.49 -6.08 -0.47
C PRO A 364 17.03 -6.15 -0.02
N ARG A 365 16.75 -5.66 1.20
CA ARG A 365 15.36 -5.55 1.70
C ARG A 365 14.52 -4.55 0.90
N GLU A 366 15.15 -3.54 0.29
CA GLU A 366 14.49 -2.60 -0.60
C GLU A 366 14.34 -3.21 -2.00
N TRP A 367 13.09 -3.44 -2.43
CA TRP A 367 12.77 -4.10 -3.70
C TRP A 367 12.73 -3.11 -4.87
N ARG A 368 13.90 -2.64 -5.31
CA ARG A 368 14.00 -1.68 -6.44
C ARG A 368 13.99 -2.43 -7.78
N MET A 369 13.12 -2.03 -8.71
CA MET A 369 12.91 -2.76 -9.98
C MET A 369 13.17 -1.89 -11.23
N PRO A 370 13.67 -2.48 -12.34
CA PRO A 370 14.38 -3.74 -12.34
C PRO A 370 15.77 -3.59 -11.70
N THR A 371 16.23 -4.62 -10.99
CA THR A 371 17.64 -4.73 -10.58
C THR A 371 18.15 -6.12 -10.92
N PHE A 372 19.26 -6.18 -11.64
CA PHE A 372 19.97 -7.39 -12.03
C PHE A 372 21.08 -7.67 -11.02
N PHE A 373 21.12 -8.89 -10.51
CA PHE A 373 22.14 -9.38 -9.61
C PHE A 373 22.82 -10.58 -10.25
N LEU A 374 24.13 -10.49 -10.46
CA LEU A 374 24.92 -11.65 -10.83
C LEU A 374 25.33 -12.39 -9.55
N VAL A 375 24.93 -13.65 -9.46
CA VAL A 375 25.18 -14.49 -8.29
C VAL A 375 26.10 -15.65 -8.68
N ARG A 376 27.15 -15.86 -7.89
CA ARG A 376 28.09 -16.99 -8.02
C ARG A 376 28.38 -17.56 -6.64
N ASP A 377 28.29 -18.89 -6.49
CA ASP A 377 28.50 -19.59 -5.22
C ASP A 377 27.67 -19.00 -4.06
N GLY A 378 26.42 -18.64 -4.35
CA GLY A 378 25.49 -18.05 -3.39
C GLY A 378 25.77 -16.60 -2.99
N LYS A 379 26.69 -15.90 -3.68
CA LYS A 379 27.04 -14.50 -3.39
C LYS A 379 26.78 -13.58 -4.58
N VAL A 380 26.28 -12.38 -4.31
CA VAL A 380 26.19 -11.32 -5.33
C VAL A 380 27.60 -10.83 -5.65
N VAL A 381 28.02 -10.97 -6.90
CA VAL A 381 29.34 -10.52 -7.38
C VAL A 381 29.25 -9.25 -8.22
N ALA A 382 28.09 -8.98 -8.83
CA ALA A 382 27.82 -7.72 -9.53
C ALA A 382 26.33 -7.36 -9.44
N ARG A 383 26.04 -6.06 -9.59
CA ARG A 383 24.68 -5.53 -9.56
C ARG A 383 24.53 -4.39 -10.56
N LEU A 384 23.44 -4.41 -11.31
CA LEU A 384 23.05 -3.35 -12.21
C LEU A 384 21.59 -2.96 -11.95
N GLN A 385 21.30 -1.67 -11.78
CA GLN A 385 19.96 -1.20 -11.42
C GLN A 385 19.35 -0.32 -12.52
N GLY A 386 18.07 -0.53 -12.77
CA GLY A 386 17.23 0.26 -13.66
C GLY A 386 17.22 -0.26 -15.09
N TRP A 387 16.27 0.26 -15.87
CA TRP A 387 16.19 0.06 -17.31
C TRP A 387 15.55 1.30 -17.97
N PRO A 388 16.31 2.38 -18.15
CA PRO A 388 15.79 3.59 -18.81
C PRO A 388 15.45 3.28 -20.27
N ALA A 389 14.47 4.02 -20.80
CA ALA A 389 14.00 3.82 -22.17
C ALA A 389 15.01 4.28 -23.25
N GLU A 390 15.98 5.13 -22.90
CA GLU A 390 16.85 5.82 -23.88
C GLU A 390 18.30 5.30 -23.90
N ASP A 391 18.97 5.55 -25.05
CA ASP A 391 20.41 5.42 -25.38
C ASP A 391 21.10 4.03 -25.31
N GLY A 392 20.43 3.01 -24.77
CA GLY A 392 20.96 1.64 -24.71
C GLY A 392 22.20 1.48 -23.82
N ALA A 393 22.60 2.49 -23.05
CA ALA A 393 23.72 2.42 -22.11
C ALA A 393 23.53 1.29 -21.10
N GLN A 394 22.30 1.12 -20.62
CA GLN A 394 21.98 0.04 -19.69
C GLN A 394 22.17 -1.34 -20.30
N ARG A 395 21.80 -1.51 -21.56
CA ARG A 395 22.02 -2.75 -22.31
C ARG A 395 23.52 -3.04 -22.46
N ARG A 396 24.33 -2.02 -22.78
CA ARG A 396 25.80 -2.14 -22.85
C ARG A 396 26.42 -2.46 -21.49
N ALA A 397 25.98 -1.82 -20.42
CA ALA A 397 26.43 -2.09 -19.06
C ALA A 397 26.09 -3.52 -18.62
N LEU A 398 24.90 -4.00 -18.98
CA LEU A 398 24.49 -5.38 -18.73
C LEU A 398 25.38 -6.37 -19.49
N LYS A 399 25.67 -6.11 -20.77
CA LYS A 399 26.60 -6.93 -21.56
C LYS A 399 27.99 -6.97 -20.94
N ALA A 400 28.56 -5.83 -20.57
CA ALA A 400 29.86 -5.75 -19.92
C ALA A 400 29.90 -6.55 -18.61
N MET A 401 28.87 -6.41 -17.75
CA MET A 401 28.75 -7.17 -16.51
C MET A 401 28.74 -8.70 -16.76
N LEU A 402 28.14 -9.17 -17.84
CA LEU A 402 28.07 -10.59 -18.18
C LEU A 402 29.36 -11.09 -18.86
N GLN A 403 30.03 -10.26 -19.64
CA GLN A 403 31.35 -10.54 -20.22
C GLN A 403 32.41 -10.70 -19.12
N ASP A 404 32.46 -9.78 -18.16
CA ASP A 404 33.36 -9.87 -16.99
C ASP A 404 33.13 -11.14 -16.17
N ALA A 405 31.91 -11.68 -16.25
CA ALA A 405 31.53 -12.93 -15.59
C ALA A 405 31.80 -14.19 -16.42
N GLY A 406 32.18 -14.06 -17.70
CA GLY A 406 32.33 -15.20 -18.61
C GLY A 406 31.00 -15.88 -18.98
N LEU A 407 29.90 -15.12 -19.01
CA LEU A 407 28.58 -15.60 -19.47
C LEU A 407 28.27 -15.19 -20.91
N LEU A 408 29.07 -14.29 -21.51
CA LEU A 408 29.00 -13.83 -22.90
C LEU A 408 30.32 -14.02 -23.62
#